data_AF-A0A534CTP1-F1
#
_entry.id   AF-A0A534CTP1-F1
#
_cell.length_a   1.000
_cell.length_b   1.000
_cell.length_c   1.000
_cell.angle_alpha   90.00
_cell.angle_beta   90.00
_cell.angle_gamma   90.00
#
_symmetry.space_group_name_H-M   'P 1'
#
loop_
_entity.id
_entity.type
_entity.pdbx_description
1 polymer ?
#
loop_
_entity_poly.entity_id
_entity_poly.type
_entity_poly.pdbx_seq_one_letter_code
_entity_poly.pdbx_strand_id
1 'polypeptide(L)'
;MEKPRPAAGGASANASAAASAAAPELTERQRRHLRGLAHALKPVVRLGSAGLTEAVASETARALGDHELIKVKAPGGDRAARDELFAELARRTASALVHRIGNVAVLYRPRAEPPGLVIPDR
;
A
#
# COMPACT_ATOMS: atom_id res chain seq x y z
N MET A 1 46.89 18.02 -20.24
CA MET A 1 46.36 17.51 -18.96
C MET A 1 45.50 18.61 -18.37
N GLU A 2 44.25 18.71 -18.82
CA GLU A 2 43.31 19.68 -18.29
C GLU A 2 42.06 18.90 -17.91
N LYS A 3 41.81 18.80 -16.61
CA LYS A 3 40.55 18.28 -16.08
C LYS A 3 39.59 19.45 -15.98
N PRO A 4 38.41 19.33 -16.57
CA PRO A 4 37.23 19.93 -15.99
C PRO A 4 36.32 18.82 -15.46
N ARG A 5 36.23 18.75 -14.12
CA ARG A 5 35.08 18.15 -13.45
C ARG A 5 33.93 19.16 -13.59
N PRO A 6 32.80 18.83 -14.22
CA PRO A 6 31.60 19.62 -14.02
C PRO A 6 31.00 19.26 -12.66
N ALA A 7 30.93 20.28 -11.81
CA ALA A 7 30.05 20.34 -10.66
C ALA A 7 28.58 20.37 -11.13
N ALA A 8 27.75 19.53 -10.54
CA ALA A 8 26.30 19.70 -10.42
C ALA A 8 25.86 18.69 -9.36
N GLY A 9 25.16 19.01 -8.30
CA GLY A 9 24.57 20.23 -7.81
C GLY A 9 23.95 19.80 -6.48
N GLY A 10 24.23 20.56 -5.42
CA GLY A 10 23.54 20.36 -4.16
C GLY A 10 22.05 20.73 -4.28
N ALA A 11 21.30 20.21 -3.31
CA ALA A 11 19.96 20.65 -2.92
C ALA A 11 18.77 20.26 -3.82
N SER A 12 18.07 19.22 -3.40
CA SER A 12 16.61 19.28 -3.21
C SER A 12 16.27 18.27 -2.10
N ALA A 13 16.27 18.72 -0.85
CA ALA A 13 15.12 19.31 -0.14
C ALA A 13 14.40 18.22 0.66
N ASN A 14 14.50 18.31 1.98
CA ASN A 14 13.66 17.60 2.93
C ASN A 14 12.18 17.83 2.61
N ALA A 15 11.43 16.76 2.33
CA ALA A 15 9.97 16.62 2.47
C ALA A 15 9.62 15.15 2.18
N SER A 16 9.35 14.28 3.16
CA SER A 16 8.03 14.18 3.77
C SER A 16 8.06 13.40 5.10
N ALA A 17 8.92 13.83 6.01
CA ALA A 17 8.69 13.54 7.42
C ALA A 17 7.45 14.33 7.88
N ALA A 18 6.46 13.59 8.38
CA ALA A 18 5.24 14.01 9.06
C ALA A 18 4.04 14.47 8.21
N ALA A 19 2.93 13.75 8.47
CA ALA A 19 1.54 14.16 8.32
C ALA A 19 0.93 14.19 6.92
N SER A 20 0.38 13.04 6.50
CA SER A 20 -1.05 13.04 6.23
C SER A 20 -1.68 11.71 6.65
N ALA A 21 -2.73 11.81 7.45
CA ALA A 21 -3.67 10.72 7.73
C ALA A 21 -4.56 10.48 6.50
N ALA A 22 -3.94 10.40 5.33
CA ALA A 22 -4.54 10.13 4.04
C ALA A 22 -3.75 8.99 3.39
N ALA A 23 -4.43 8.18 2.58
CA ALA A 23 -3.84 7.00 1.94
C ALA A 23 -2.46 7.33 1.34
N PRO A 24 -1.42 6.50 1.58
CA PRO A 24 -0.08 6.80 1.12
C PRO A 24 -0.06 6.94 -0.41
N GLU A 25 0.37 8.10 -0.91
CA GLU A 25 0.55 8.31 -2.34
C GLU A 25 1.76 7.51 -2.83
N LEU A 26 1.50 6.39 -3.49
CA LEU A 26 2.53 5.50 -4.00
C LEU A 26 2.82 5.81 -5.47
N THR A 27 4.10 6.04 -5.80
CA THR A 27 4.56 6.13 -7.20
C THR A 27 4.53 4.76 -7.88
N GLU A 28 4.58 4.73 -9.22
CA GLU A 28 4.51 3.47 -9.97
C GLU A 28 5.64 2.48 -9.62
N ARG A 29 6.85 2.99 -9.34
CA ARG A 29 7.99 2.17 -8.90
C ARG A 29 7.74 1.55 -7.54
N GLN A 30 7.22 2.33 -6.59
CA GLN A 30 6.85 1.85 -5.26
C GLN A 30 5.74 0.79 -5.36
N ARG A 31 4.72 1.02 -6.19
CA ARG A 31 3.66 0.03 -6.44
C ARG A 31 4.19 -1.24 -7.09
N ARG A 32 5.20 -1.16 -7.95
CA ARG A 32 5.85 -2.33 -8.55
C ARG A 32 6.65 -3.11 -7.50
N HIS A 33 7.38 -2.42 -6.65
CA HIS A 33 8.12 -3.02 -5.55
C HIS A 33 7.19 -3.72 -4.55
N LEU A 34 6.15 -3.01 -4.07
CA LEU A 34 5.13 -3.56 -3.17
C LEU A 34 4.36 -4.72 -3.82
N ARG A 35 4.10 -4.70 -5.13
CA ARG A 35 3.54 -5.85 -5.84
C ARG A 35 4.46 -7.08 -5.79
N GLY A 36 5.75 -6.89 -5.98
CA GLY A 36 6.74 -7.96 -5.90
C GLY A 36 6.75 -8.61 -4.52
N LEU A 37 6.80 -7.78 -3.47
CA LEU A 37 6.71 -8.23 -2.08
C LEU A 37 5.37 -8.92 -1.80
N ALA A 38 4.28 -8.31 -2.25
CA ALA A 38 2.94 -8.85 -2.07
C ALA A 38 2.77 -10.18 -2.81
N HIS A 39 3.48 -10.47 -3.90
CA HIS A 39 3.32 -11.75 -4.61
C HIS A 39 3.61 -12.95 -3.71
N ALA A 40 4.68 -12.88 -2.92
CA ALA A 40 5.10 -13.93 -1.99
C ALA A 40 4.22 -14.04 -0.72
N LEU A 41 3.50 -12.98 -0.36
CA LEU A 41 2.63 -12.98 0.83
C LEU A 41 1.39 -13.88 0.62
N LYS A 42 0.72 -14.28 1.70
CA LYS A 42 -0.59 -14.95 1.62
C LYS A 42 -1.70 -13.96 1.97
N PRO A 43 -2.94 -14.13 1.44
CA PRO A 43 -4.07 -13.31 1.88
C PRO A 43 -4.34 -13.55 3.36
N VAL A 44 -4.13 -12.51 4.17
CA VAL A 44 -4.34 -12.56 5.63
C VAL A 44 -5.80 -12.33 5.96
N VAL A 45 -6.49 -11.44 5.22
CA VAL A 45 -7.91 -11.17 5.41
C VAL A 45 -8.72 -11.74 4.25
N ARG A 46 -9.86 -12.35 4.57
CA ARG A 46 -10.81 -12.90 3.59
C ARG A 46 -12.20 -12.37 3.90
N LEU A 47 -12.77 -11.61 2.97
CA LEU A 47 -14.17 -11.22 3.06
C LEU A 47 -15.03 -12.44 2.70
N GLY A 48 -16.05 -12.71 3.52
CA GLY A 48 -17.07 -13.72 3.24
C GLY A 48 -18.18 -13.17 2.33
N SER A 49 -19.26 -13.92 2.17
CA SER A 49 -20.42 -13.53 1.35
C SER A 49 -21.11 -12.24 1.84
N ALA A 50 -20.91 -11.87 3.11
CA ALA A 50 -21.40 -10.61 3.68
C ALA A 50 -20.62 -9.36 3.19
N GLY A 51 -19.51 -9.53 2.47
CA GLY A 51 -18.71 -8.43 1.95
C GLY A 51 -17.94 -7.68 3.04
N LEU A 52 -17.88 -6.35 2.92
CA LEU A 52 -17.18 -5.47 3.85
C LEU A 52 -18.02 -5.27 5.12
N THR A 53 -17.55 -5.84 6.22
CA THR A 53 -18.15 -5.67 7.55
C THR A 53 -17.18 -4.92 8.47
N GLU A 54 -17.69 -4.33 9.55
CA GLU A 54 -16.83 -3.66 10.55
C GLU A 54 -15.79 -4.61 11.17
N ALA A 55 -16.16 -5.89 11.36
CA ALA A 55 -15.23 -6.91 11.82
C ALA A 55 -14.06 -7.07 10.85
N VAL A 56 -14.34 -7.18 9.55
CA VAL A 56 -13.32 -7.29 8.50
C VAL A 56 -12.49 -6.01 8.40
N ALA A 57 -13.11 -4.83 8.51
CA ALA A 57 -12.38 -3.57 8.49
C ALA A 57 -11.42 -3.45 9.68
N SER A 58 -11.87 -3.84 10.88
CA SER A 58 -11.03 -3.86 12.09
C SER A 58 -9.89 -4.87 11.98
N GLU A 59 -10.15 -6.07 11.48
CA GLU A 59 -9.14 -7.10 11.24
C GLU A 59 -8.12 -6.65 10.19
N THR A 60 -8.58 -6.04 9.10
CA THR A 60 -7.72 -5.45 8.07
C THR A 60 -6.84 -4.36 8.65
N ALA A 61 -7.38 -3.47 9.48
CA ALA A 61 -6.61 -2.42 10.14
C ALA A 61 -5.54 -2.99 11.08
N ARG A 62 -5.87 -4.04 11.86
CA ARG A 62 -4.89 -4.75 12.70
C ARG A 62 -3.79 -5.40 11.87
N ALA A 63 -4.16 -6.17 10.85
CA ALA A 63 -3.21 -6.84 9.97
C ALA A 63 -2.30 -5.86 9.22
N LEU A 64 -2.83 -4.71 8.78
CA LEU A 64 -2.04 -3.61 8.22
C LEU A 64 -1.07 -3.02 9.25
N GLY A 65 -1.47 -2.93 10.51
CA GLY A 65 -0.60 -2.46 11.60
C GLY A 65 0.57 -3.41 11.92
N ASP A 66 0.39 -4.70 11.68
CA ASP A 66 1.41 -5.72 11.96
C ASP A 66 2.33 -6.00 10.76
N HIS A 67 1.78 -5.98 9.55
CA HIS A 67 2.51 -6.40 8.34
C HIS A 67 2.82 -5.27 7.37
N GLU A 68 2.24 -4.07 7.54
CA GLU A 68 2.30 -2.89 6.64
C GLU A 68 1.73 -3.14 5.23
N LEU A 69 1.91 -4.33 4.65
CA LEU A 69 1.47 -4.78 3.35
C LEU A 69 0.68 -6.07 3.52
N ILE A 70 -0.59 -6.05 3.13
CA ILE A 70 -1.45 -7.23 3.25
C ILE A 70 -2.20 -7.53 1.96
N LYS A 71 -2.57 -8.80 1.80
CA LYS A 71 -3.51 -9.24 0.77
C LYS A 71 -4.88 -9.50 1.38
N VAL A 72 -5.90 -8.88 0.80
CA VAL A 72 -7.30 -9.05 1.18
C VAL A 72 -8.03 -9.74 0.04
N LYS A 73 -8.65 -10.88 0.31
CA LYS A 73 -9.43 -11.62 -0.68
C LYS A 73 -10.91 -11.31 -0.51
N ALA A 74 -11.57 -10.83 -1.56
CA ALA A 74 -13.01 -10.63 -1.62
C ALA A 74 -13.74 -11.85 -2.22
N PRO A 75 -15.03 -12.05 -1.90
CA PRO A 75 -15.85 -13.04 -2.61
C PRO A 75 -15.96 -12.69 -4.10
N GLY A 76 -16.25 -13.72 -4.91
CA GLY A 76 -16.50 -13.54 -6.34
C GLY A 76 -17.76 -12.73 -6.60
N GLY A 77 -17.76 -11.92 -7.67
CA GLY A 77 -18.84 -11.01 -8.02
C GLY A 77 -18.42 -10.03 -9.10
N ASP A 78 -19.21 -8.98 -9.31
CA ASP A 78 -18.92 -7.93 -10.29
C ASP A 78 -17.57 -7.26 -9.99
N ARG A 79 -16.82 -6.96 -11.05
CA ARG A 79 -15.55 -6.24 -10.98
C ARG A 79 -15.74 -4.85 -10.39
N ALA A 80 -16.78 -4.12 -10.80
CA ALA A 80 -17.03 -2.75 -10.34
C ALA A 80 -17.31 -2.72 -8.83
N ALA A 81 -18.21 -3.59 -8.36
CA ALA A 81 -18.53 -3.72 -6.94
C ALA A 81 -17.31 -4.05 -6.07
N ARG A 82 -16.38 -4.88 -6.57
CA ARG A 82 -15.13 -5.17 -5.84
C ARG A 82 -14.18 -3.97 -5.80
N ASP A 83 -14.04 -3.26 -6.91
CA ASP A 83 -13.19 -2.06 -6.97
C ASP A 83 -13.68 -1.02 -5.95
N GLU A 84 -15.00 -0.82 -5.86
CA GLU A 84 -15.62 0.06 -4.86
C GLU A 84 -15.46 -0.46 -3.43
N LEU A 85 -15.63 -1.77 -3.21
CA LEU A 85 -15.45 -2.40 -1.91
C LEU A 85 -14.00 -2.25 -1.40
N PHE A 86 -13.01 -2.47 -2.26
CA PHE A 86 -11.61 -2.31 -1.89
C PHE A 86 -11.23 -0.83 -1.70
N ALA A 87 -11.79 0.08 -2.50
CA ALA A 87 -11.61 1.51 -2.32
C ALA A 87 -12.19 1.96 -0.97
N GLU A 88 -13.37 1.49 -0.61
CA GLU A 88 -14.00 1.77 0.69
C GLU A 88 -13.19 1.19 1.85
N LEU A 89 -12.72 -0.06 1.73
CA LEU A 89 -11.85 -0.67 2.73
C LEU A 89 -10.55 0.11 2.90
N ALA A 90 -9.93 0.55 1.80
CA ALA A 90 -8.74 1.38 1.80
C ALA A 90 -8.98 2.72 2.52
N ARG A 91 -10.11 3.40 2.24
CA ARG A 91 -10.53 4.62 2.95
C ARG A 91 -10.70 4.38 4.45
N ARG A 92 -11.46 3.37 4.85
CA ARG A 92 -11.72 3.05 6.26
C ARG A 92 -10.47 2.71 7.06
N THR A 93 -9.51 2.05 6.42
CA THR A 93 -8.27 1.60 7.06
C THR A 93 -7.11 2.59 6.91
N ALA A 94 -7.34 3.73 6.23
CA ALA A 94 -6.32 4.69 5.84
C ALA A 94 -5.12 4.01 5.14
N SER A 95 -5.41 3.09 4.23
CA SER A 95 -4.42 2.35 3.44
C SER A 95 -4.53 2.70 1.97
N ALA A 96 -3.48 2.42 1.20
CA ALA A 96 -3.49 2.56 -0.25
C ALA A 96 -3.71 1.22 -0.94
N LEU A 97 -4.59 1.24 -1.93
CA LEU A 97 -4.75 0.14 -2.87
C LEU A 97 -3.58 0.14 -3.87
N VAL A 98 -2.63 -0.76 -3.66
CA VAL A 98 -1.44 -0.89 -4.51
C VAL A 98 -1.81 -1.54 -5.84
N HIS A 99 -2.55 -2.66 -5.76
CA HIS A 99 -2.90 -3.47 -6.91
C HIS A 99 -4.07 -4.39 -6.59
N ARG A 100 -4.84 -4.74 -7.62
CA ARG A 100 -5.86 -5.78 -7.54
C ARG A 100 -5.55 -6.89 -8.54
N ILE A 101 -5.59 -8.11 -8.05
CA ILE A 101 -5.40 -9.35 -8.80
C ILE A 101 -6.71 -10.13 -8.73
N GLY A 102 -7.59 -9.94 -9.72
CA GLY A 102 -8.89 -10.60 -9.74
C GLY A 102 -9.76 -10.23 -8.54
N ASN A 103 -9.94 -11.18 -7.61
CA ASN A 103 -10.67 -11.02 -6.36
C ASN A 103 -9.76 -10.78 -5.13
N VAL A 104 -8.47 -10.53 -5.32
CA VAL A 104 -7.53 -10.20 -4.24
C VAL A 104 -7.03 -8.78 -4.43
N ALA A 105 -7.08 -7.97 -3.37
CA ALA A 105 -6.47 -6.64 -3.33
C ALA A 105 -5.20 -6.68 -2.48
N VAL A 106 -4.23 -5.88 -2.89
CA VAL A 106 -3.01 -5.57 -2.14
C VAL A 106 -3.18 -4.20 -1.53
N LEU A 107 -3.24 -4.15 -0.20
CA LEU A 107 -3.34 -2.92 0.57
C LEU A 107 -2.02 -2.67 1.28
N TYR A 108 -1.58 -1.41 1.27
CA TYR A 108 -0.38 -0.96 1.94
C TYR A 108 -0.67 0.21 2.86
N ARG A 109 -0.13 0.16 4.07
CA ARG A 109 -0.18 1.26 5.04
C ARG A 109 1.22 1.41 5.67
N PRO A 110 1.87 2.58 5.53
CA PRO A 110 3.15 2.82 6.19
C PRO A 110 2.97 2.87 7.70
N ARG A 111 3.91 2.28 8.44
CA ARG A 111 4.00 2.46 9.89
C ARG A 111 4.75 3.75 10.21
N ALA A 112 4.38 4.39 11.33
CA ALA A 112 4.95 5.67 11.73
C ALA A 112 6.41 5.57 12.19
N GLU A 113 6.89 4.42 12.69
CA GLU A 113 8.27 4.25 13.13
C GLU A 113 8.60 2.78 13.51
N PRO A 114 9.82 2.29 13.22
CA PRO A 114 10.59 2.52 11.99
C PRO A 114 9.91 1.81 10.80
N PRO A 115 10.03 2.34 9.56
CA PRO A 115 9.53 1.65 8.38
C PRO A 115 10.29 0.33 8.21
N GLY A 116 9.61 -0.80 8.43
CA GLY A 116 10.19 -2.13 8.20
C GLY A 116 10.41 -2.39 6.71
N LEU A 117 9.60 -1.75 5.87
CA LEU A 117 9.68 -1.78 4.42
C LEU A 117 10.48 -0.58 3.87
N VAL A 118 11.72 -0.84 3.48
CA VAL A 118 12.53 0.10 2.69
C VAL A 118 11.94 0.17 1.29
N ILE A 119 11.17 1.22 1.01
CA ILE A 119 10.66 1.48 -0.33
C ILE A 119 11.73 2.25 -1.10
N PRO A 120 12.11 1.83 -2.33
CA PRO A 120 13.08 2.57 -3.13
C PRO A 120 12.50 3.89 -3.64
N ASP A 121 13.17 5.00 -3.33
CA ASP A 121 12.75 6.37 -3.67
C ASP A 121 13.26 6.88 -5.03
N ARG A 122 13.86 6.03 -5.88
CA ARG A 122 14.49 6.49 -7.13
C ARG A 122 14.24 5.67 -8.38
#